data_AF-A0A7K9C800-F1
#
_entry.id   AF-A0A7K9C800-F1
#
_cell.length_a   1.000
_cell.length_b   1.000
_cell.length_c   1.000
_cell.angle_alpha   90.00
_cell.angle_beta   90.00
_cell.angle_gamma   90.00
#
_symmetry.space_group_name_H-M   'P 1'
#
loop_
_entity.id
_entity.type
_entity.pdbx_description
1 polymer ?
#
loop_
_entity_poly.entity_id
_entity_poly.type
_entity_poly.pdbx_seq_one_letter_code
_entity_poly.pdbx_strand_id
1 'polypeptide(L)'
;QVPGRGCWPLEGDSLCTELLTIQCGSEKLISGCRCIQLKVKHEKKVKERQLQQLLCPLWSSRKQPDVHSLVELLTAARRCQRRRDSPLLLHCSGGVSQMGLLISLDCLLQQMKAERAVDVFGVSLQLARSCCLMTPTL
;
A
#
# COMPACT_ATOMS: atom_id res chain seq x y z
N GLN A 1 -19.64 -16.80 -9.85
CA GLN A 1 -20.23 -15.84 -8.91
C GLN A 1 -19.07 -15.18 -8.15
N VAL A 2 -18.78 -13.91 -8.42
CA VAL A 2 -17.63 -13.20 -7.80
C VAL A 2 -17.95 -13.00 -6.31
N PRO A 3 -17.15 -13.52 -5.37
CA PRO A 3 -17.44 -13.36 -3.94
C PRO A 3 -17.38 -11.88 -3.57
N GLY A 4 -18.37 -11.43 -2.80
CA GLY A 4 -18.51 -10.03 -2.40
C GLY A 4 -17.29 -9.53 -1.63
N ARG A 5 -16.66 -8.46 -2.15
CA ARG A 5 -15.91 -7.36 -1.49
C ARG A 5 -14.87 -7.64 -0.38
N GLY A 6 -14.63 -8.86 0.05
CA GLY A 6 -13.63 -9.20 1.06
C GLY A 6 -12.64 -10.23 0.53
N CYS A 7 -11.58 -9.79 -0.15
CA CYS A 7 -10.46 -10.68 -0.51
C CYS A 7 -9.57 -11.04 0.70
N TRP A 8 -9.97 -10.64 1.91
CA TRP A 8 -9.18 -10.72 3.13
C TRP A 8 -10.03 -11.24 4.30
N PRO A 9 -9.48 -12.06 5.21
CA PRO A 9 -10.16 -12.53 6.41
C PRO A 9 -10.42 -11.38 7.41
N LEU A 10 -11.47 -11.50 8.21
CA LEU A 10 -11.76 -10.58 9.33
C LEU A 10 -10.85 -10.90 10.53
N GLU A 11 -10.79 -10.00 11.51
CA GLU A 11 -9.95 -10.20 12.72
C GLU A 11 -10.29 -11.52 13.43
N GLY A 12 -9.28 -12.34 13.70
CA GLY A 12 -9.45 -13.67 14.30
C GLY A 12 -9.82 -14.79 13.30
N ASP A 13 -10.26 -14.45 12.10
CA ASP A 13 -10.60 -15.42 11.06
C ASP A 13 -9.38 -15.85 10.23
N SER A 14 -9.57 -16.95 9.49
CA SER A 14 -8.61 -17.44 8.50
C SER A 14 -9.27 -17.67 7.16
N LEU A 15 -8.57 -17.29 6.09
CA LEU A 15 -8.94 -17.55 4.71
C LEU A 15 -8.01 -18.63 4.15
N CYS A 16 -8.58 -19.79 3.84
CA CYS A 16 -7.84 -20.91 3.26
C CYS A 16 -8.13 -21.02 1.76
N THR A 17 -7.08 -21.13 0.97
CA THR A 17 -7.10 -21.44 -0.46
C THR A 17 -6.33 -22.74 -0.71
N GLU A 18 -6.37 -23.29 -1.92
CA GLU A 18 -5.64 -24.52 -2.27
C GLU A 18 -4.11 -24.42 -2.07
N LEU A 19 -3.55 -23.20 -2.03
CA LEU A 19 -2.11 -22.95 -1.96
C LEU A 19 -1.69 -22.18 -0.71
N LEU A 20 -2.55 -21.29 -0.21
CA LEU A 20 -2.24 -20.35 0.85
C LEU A 20 -3.31 -20.37 1.94
N THR A 21 -2.85 -20.29 3.18
CA THR A 21 -3.67 -19.97 4.36
C THR A 21 -3.29 -18.58 4.85
N ILE A 22 -4.26 -17.68 4.94
CA ILE A 22 -4.09 -16.31 5.41
C ILE A 22 -4.82 -16.18 6.74
N GLN A 23 -4.11 -15.85 7.81
CA GLN A 23 -4.68 -15.62 9.13
C GLN A 23 -4.62 -14.13 9.46
N CYS A 24 -5.73 -13.59 9.95
CA CYS A 24 -5.81 -12.22 10.43
C CYS A 24 -5.43 -12.15 11.91
N GLY A 25 -4.39 -11.38 12.22
CA GLY A 25 -3.98 -11.09 13.58
C GLY A 25 -4.56 -9.77 14.08
N SER A 26 -3.87 -9.16 15.06
CA SER A 26 -4.30 -7.91 15.69
C SER A 26 -4.38 -6.75 14.70
N GLU A 27 -5.39 -5.90 14.87
CA GLU A 27 -5.50 -4.59 14.24
C GLU A 27 -4.96 -3.47 15.15
N LYS A 28 -4.29 -2.47 14.56
CA LYS A 28 -3.82 -1.25 15.24
C LYS A 28 -4.07 -0.01 14.39
N LEU A 29 -4.28 1.14 15.01
CA LEU A 29 -4.36 2.41 14.29
C LEU A 29 -2.95 3.03 14.14
N ILE A 30 -2.54 3.34 12.91
CA ILE A 30 -1.28 4.02 12.60
C ILE A 30 -1.59 5.20 11.68
N SER A 31 -1.39 6.43 12.16
CA SER A 31 -1.60 7.66 11.37
C SER A 31 -2.98 7.70 10.70
N GLY A 32 -4.03 7.37 11.44
CA GLY A 32 -5.41 7.32 10.92
C GLY A 32 -5.73 6.14 9.99
N CYS A 33 -4.75 5.29 9.66
CA CYS A 33 -4.94 4.07 8.90
C CYS A 33 -5.05 2.84 9.80
N ARG A 34 -5.90 1.89 9.42
CA ARG A 34 -5.97 0.58 10.09
C ARG A 34 -4.81 -0.28 9.62
N CYS A 35 -3.97 -0.73 10.52
CA CYS A 35 -2.83 -1.60 10.26
C CYS A 35 -3.14 -3.00 10.78
N ILE A 36 -3.32 -3.94 9.86
CA ILE A 36 -3.68 -5.32 10.14
C ILE A 36 -2.43 -6.19 9.98
N GLN A 37 -2.13 -7.00 10.99
CA GLN A 37 -1.12 -8.03 10.88
C GLN A 37 -1.71 -9.26 10.21
N LEU A 38 -1.07 -9.71 9.13
CA LEU A 38 -1.48 -10.93 8.42
C LEU A 38 -0.37 -11.96 8.51
N LYS A 39 -0.74 -13.23 8.64
CA LYS A 39 0.18 -14.36 8.54
C LYS A 39 -0.24 -15.20 7.35
N VAL A 40 0.66 -15.36 6.39
CA VAL A 40 0.43 -16.11 5.16
C VAL A 40 1.31 -17.34 5.16
N LYS A 41 0.69 -18.52 5.14
CA LYS A 41 1.34 -19.82 5.07
C LYS A 41 1.11 -20.44 3.70
N HIS A 42 2.16 -20.93 3.06
CA HIS A 42 2.08 -21.71 1.83
C HIS A 42 1.99 -23.20 2.18
N GLU A 43 0.84 -23.81 1.98
CA GLU A 43 0.57 -25.18 2.48
C GLU A 43 1.51 -26.22 1.87
N LYS A 44 1.74 -26.16 0.54
CA LYS A 44 2.61 -27.14 -0.14
C LYS A 44 4.12 -26.96 0.11
N LYS A 45 4.55 -25.76 0.53
CA LYS A 45 5.98 -25.41 0.67
C LYS A 45 6.41 -25.24 2.13
N VAL A 46 5.47 -25.37 3.07
CA VAL A 46 5.68 -25.18 4.52
C VAL A 46 6.46 -23.90 4.82
N LYS A 47 6.19 -22.83 4.04
CA LYS A 47 6.79 -21.51 4.23
C LYS A 47 5.75 -20.56 4.78
N GLU A 48 6.09 -19.85 5.85
CA GLU A 48 5.26 -18.83 6.46
C GLU A 48 5.91 -17.45 6.26
N ARG A 49 5.07 -16.45 5.98
CA ARG A 49 5.48 -15.04 5.91
C ARG A 49 4.46 -14.18 6.65
N GLN A 50 4.95 -13.29 7.51
CA GLN A 50 4.12 -12.24 8.08
C GLN A 50 4.03 -11.07 7.11
N LEU A 51 2.86 -10.46 6.99
CA LEU A 51 2.55 -9.27 6.19
C LEU A 51 1.93 -8.20 7.11
N GLN A 52 2.02 -6.93 6.71
CA GLN A 52 1.28 -5.84 7.33
C GLN A 52 0.48 -5.15 6.23
N GLN A 53 -0.82 -5.03 6.45
CA GLN A 53 -1.73 -4.35 5.53
C GLN A 53 -2.17 -3.03 6.16
N LEU A 54 -1.88 -1.92 5.48
CA LEU A 54 -2.36 -0.59 5.86
C LEU A 54 -3.60 -0.27 5.03
N LEU A 55 -4.75 -0.18 5.68
CA LEU A 55 -6.03 0.21 5.10
C LEU A 55 -6.33 1.66 5.46
N CYS A 56 -6.23 2.53 4.45
CA CYS A 56 -6.40 3.95 4.61
C CYS A 56 -7.66 4.41 3.86
N PRO A 57 -8.67 4.97 4.55
CA PRO A 57 -9.87 5.50 3.89
C PRO A 57 -9.65 6.89 3.27
N LEU A 58 -8.40 7.33 3.16
CA LEU A 58 -8.01 8.71 2.85
C LEU A 58 -8.55 9.20 1.49
N TRP A 59 -8.78 8.31 0.53
CA TRP A 59 -9.27 8.66 -0.80
C TRP A 59 -10.70 8.17 -1.02
N SER A 60 -11.68 8.93 -0.56
CA SER A 60 -13.08 8.73 -0.97
C SER A 60 -13.34 9.50 -2.28
N SER A 61 -14.20 8.99 -3.16
CA SER A 61 -14.43 9.53 -4.51
C SER A 61 -14.87 11.00 -4.57
N ARG A 62 -15.16 11.63 -3.43
CA ARG A 62 -15.68 13.01 -3.31
C ARG A 62 -14.69 14.02 -2.72
N LYS A 63 -13.59 13.59 -2.09
CA LYS A 63 -12.63 14.51 -1.45
C LYS A 63 -11.20 13.99 -1.59
N GLN A 64 -10.34 14.84 -2.15
CA GLN A 64 -8.91 14.65 -2.13
C GLN A 64 -8.42 14.68 -0.66
N PRO A 65 -7.58 13.74 -0.24
CA PRO A 65 -6.99 13.78 1.09
C PRO A 65 -6.10 15.00 1.26
N ASP A 66 -5.99 15.50 2.48
CA ASP A 66 -5.05 16.56 2.80
C ASP A 66 -3.61 16.07 2.63
N VAL A 67 -2.71 16.99 2.30
CA VAL A 67 -1.30 16.68 2.03
C VAL A 67 -0.62 16.06 3.26
N HIS A 68 -0.99 16.49 4.46
CA HIS A 68 -0.39 15.98 5.70
C HIS A 68 -0.69 14.49 5.89
N SER A 69 -1.96 14.09 5.75
CA SER A 69 -2.38 12.68 5.84
C SER A 69 -1.70 11.79 4.80
N LEU A 70 -1.50 12.29 3.57
CA LEU A 70 -0.77 11.55 2.54
C LEU A 70 0.69 11.30 2.93
N VAL A 71 1.37 12.33 3.45
CA VAL A 71 2.76 12.22 3.92
C VAL A 71 2.86 11.28 5.12
N GLU A 72 1.91 11.34 6.06
CA GLU A 72 1.88 10.44 7.22
C GLU A 72 1.67 8.99 6.80
N LEU A 73 0.74 8.71 5.87
CA LEU A 73 0.55 7.39 5.29
C LEU A 73 1.85 6.84 4.68
N LEU A 74 2.48 7.59 3.78
CA LEU A 74 3.70 7.14 3.12
C LEU A 74 4.84 6.92 4.13
N THR A 75 4.91 7.77 5.15
CA THR A 75 5.87 7.62 6.24
C THR A 75 5.61 6.34 7.04
N ALA A 76 4.36 6.03 7.37
CA ALA A 76 3.97 4.79 8.04
C ALA A 76 4.28 3.56 7.20
N ALA A 77 3.94 3.58 5.91
CA ALA A 77 4.22 2.50 4.96
C ALA A 77 5.72 2.21 4.85
N ARG A 78 6.55 3.26 4.71
CA ARG A 78 8.02 3.12 4.65
C ARG A 78 8.62 2.63 5.98
N ARG A 79 8.08 3.04 7.13
CA ARG A 79 8.51 2.51 8.44
C ARG A 79 8.24 1.01 8.56
N CYS A 80 7.09 0.55 8.08
CA CYS A 80 6.76 -0.89 8.00
C CYS A 80 7.68 -1.64 7.03
N GLN A 81 7.98 -1.04 5.86
CA GLN A 81 8.83 -1.65 4.85
C GLN A 81 10.29 -1.81 5.32
N ARG A 82 10.89 -0.78 5.91
CA ARG A 82 12.29 -0.80 6.39
C ARG A 82 12.57 -1.90 7.40
N ARG A 83 11.56 -2.37 8.12
CA ARG A 83 11.73 -3.48 9.07
C ARG A 83 11.85 -4.84 8.39
N ARG A 84 11.59 -4.94 7.09
CA ARG A 84 11.36 -6.20 6.38
C ARG A 84 12.11 -6.33 5.06
N ASP A 85 12.80 -5.29 4.60
CA ASP A 85 13.54 -5.23 3.31
C ASP A 85 12.80 -5.95 2.17
N SER A 86 11.52 -5.64 2.04
CA SER A 86 10.61 -6.31 1.11
C SER A 86 9.88 -5.31 0.21
N PRO A 87 9.41 -5.73 -0.97
CA PRO A 87 8.60 -4.88 -1.83
C PRO A 87 7.33 -4.40 -1.10
N LEU A 88 6.98 -3.14 -1.30
CA LEU A 88 5.71 -2.58 -0.85
C LEU A 88 4.66 -2.80 -1.95
N LEU A 89 3.53 -3.41 -1.60
CA LEU A 89 2.39 -3.56 -2.51
C LEU A 89 1.36 -2.48 -2.22
N LEU A 90 1.03 -1.68 -3.24
CA LEU A 90 -0.02 -0.67 -3.19
C LEU A 90 -1.18 -1.10 -4.09
N HIS A 91 -2.41 -0.97 -3.59
CA HIS A 91 -3.62 -1.11 -4.39
C HIS A 91 -4.60 0.00 -4.01
N CYS A 92 -5.40 0.45 -4.97
CA CYS A 92 -6.48 1.40 -4.75
C CYS A 92 -7.74 0.90 -5.45
N SER A 93 -8.91 1.16 -4.85
CA SER A 93 -10.21 0.97 -5.51
C SER A 93 -10.59 2.12 -6.44
N GLY A 94 -10.01 3.32 -6.22
CA GLY A 94 -10.37 4.58 -6.88
C GLY A 94 -9.66 4.88 -8.21
N GLY A 95 -8.81 3.95 -8.70
CA GLY A 95 -8.18 4.05 -10.02
C GLY A 95 -6.66 4.13 -10.00
N VAL A 96 -6.06 3.92 -11.18
CA VAL A 96 -4.61 3.79 -11.39
C VAL A 96 -3.86 5.12 -11.22
N SER A 97 -4.51 6.25 -11.51
CA SER A 97 -3.94 7.60 -11.38
C SER A 97 -3.62 7.99 -9.93
N GLN A 98 -4.49 7.62 -8.98
CA GLN A 98 -4.28 7.88 -7.54
C GLN A 98 -3.09 7.09 -7.00
N MET A 99 -2.92 5.84 -7.47
CA MET A 99 -1.72 5.07 -7.16
C MET A 99 -0.48 5.74 -7.73
N GLY A 100 -0.57 6.27 -8.96
CA GLY A 100 0.48 7.08 -9.58
C GLY A 100 0.91 8.25 -8.71
N LEU A 101 -0.05 9.02 -8.18
CA LEU A 101 0.25 10.15 -7.28
C LEU A 101 0.97 9.70 -6.00
N LEU A 102 0.48 8.63 -5.35
CA LEU A 102 1.10 8.12 -4.12
C LEU A 102 2.53 7.64 -4.37
N ILE A 103 2.77 6.94 -5.48
CA ILE A 103 4.11 6.46 -5.86
C ILE A 103 5.01 7.65 -6.19
N SER A 104 4.54 8.62 -6.97
CA SER A 104 5.29 9.85 -7.27
C SER A 104 5.70 10.57 -5.99
N LEU A 105 4.73 10.82 -5.10
CA LEU A 105 4.99 11.53 -3.84
C LEU A 105 6.00 10.79 -2.97
N ASP A 106 5.90 9.46 -2.87
CA ASP A 106 6.86 8.65 -2.13
C ASP A 106 8.28 8.74 -2.73
N CYS A 107 8.41 8.66 -4.06
CA CYS A 107 9.69 8.86 -4.75
C CYS A 107 10.28 10.24 -4.47
N LEU A 108 9.48 11.30 -4.61
CA LEU A 108 9.93 12.68 -4.37
C LEU A 108 10.34 12.90 -2.90
N LEU A 109 9.61 12.31 -1.95
CA LEU A 109 9.97 12.35 -0.53
C LEU A 109 11.29 11.61 -0.25
N GLN A 110 11.63 10.54 -0.98
CA GLN A 110 12.93 9.90 -0.87
C GLN A 110 14.05 10.75 -1.50
N GLN A 111 13.83 11.33 -2.68
CA GLN A 111 14.80 12.24 -3.32
C GLN A 111 15.11 13.42 -2.39
N MET A 112 14.09 14.05 -1.82
CA MET A 112 14.27 15.16 -0.87
C MET A 112 15.13 14.76 0.34
N LYS A 113 14.98 13.52 0.85
CA LYS A 113 15.75 13.02 2.00
C LYS A 113 17.20 12.71 1.64
N ALA A 114 17.45 12.16 0.46
CA ALA A 114 18.77 11.71 0.03
C ALA A 114 19.60 12.82 -0.63
N GLU A 115 18.96 13.64 -1.47
CA GLU A 115 19.60 14.57 -2.40
C GLU A 115 19.34 16.04 -2.05
N ARG A 116 18.39 16.33 -1.14
CA ARG A 116 17.91 17.68 -0.83
C ARG A 116 17.33 18.43 -2.04
N ALA A 117 16.96 17.70 -3.08
CA ALA A 117 16.32 18.17 -4.29
C ALA A 117 15.19 17.20 -4.68
N VAL A 118 14.31 17.64 -5.58
CA VAL A 118 13.22 16.82 -6.14
C VAL A 118 13.12 17.05 -7.64
N ASP A 119 12.91 15.98 -8.42
CA ASP A 119 12.65 16.07 -9.86
C ASP A 119 11.24 15.55 -10.17
N VAL A 120 10.27 16.46 -10.10
CA VAL A 120 8.86 16.15 -10.32
C VAL A 120 8.61 15.62 -11.73
N PHE A 121 9.27 16.20 -12.73
CA PHE A 121 9.09 15.78 -14.12
C PHE A 121 9.72 14.41 -14.36
N GLY A 122 10.96 14.19 -13.91
CA GLY A 122 11.65 12.91 -14.05
C GLY A 122 10.89 11.76 -13.40
N VAL A 123 10.40 11.94 -12.16
CA VAL A 123 9.58 10.94 -11.47
C VAL A 123 8.29 10.65 -12.23
N SER A 124 7.59 11.68 -12.70
CA SER A 124 6.34 11.51 -13.45
C SER A 124 6.57 10.81 -14.80
N LEU A 125 7.64 11.17 -15.50
CA LEU A 125 8.03 10.53 -16.77
C LEU A 125 8.42 9.06 -16.56
N GLN A 126 9.15 8.73 -15.50
CA GLN A 126 9.51 7.35 -15.16
C GLN A 126 8.25 6.50 -14.90
N LEU A 127 7.28 7.05 -14.17
CA LEU A 127 6.00 6.39 -13.92
C LEU A 127 5.20 6.20 -15.20
N ALA A 128 5.07 7.23 -16.03
CA ALA A 128 4.36 7.14 -17.30
C ALA A 128 4.98 6.10 -18.26
N ARG A 129 6.31 5.97 -18.26
CA ARG A 129 7.03 4.93 -19.02
C ARG A 129 6.77 3.52 -18.49
N SER A 130 6.58 3.36 -17.18
CA SER A 130 6.29 2.07 -16.55
C SER A 130 4.81 1.67 -16.73
N CYS A 131 3.90 2.63 -16.60
CA CYS A 131 2.48 2.47 -16.84
C CYS A 131 1.86 3.84 -17.20
N CYS A 132 1.44 4.02 -18.44
CA CYS A 132 0.90 5.31 -18.92
C CYS A 132 -0.38 5.76 -18.17
N LEU A 133 -1.12 4.80 -17.59
CA LEU A 133 -2.33 5.06 -16.79
C LEU A 133 -2.02 5.55 -15.36
N MET A 134 -0.76 5.46 -14.91
CA MET A 134 -0.29 5.96 -13.61
C MET A 134 0.19 7.42 -13.68
N THR A 135 -0.07 8.12 -14.78
CA THR A 135 0.31 9.53 -14.89
C THR A 135 -0.48 10.33 -13.84
N PRO A 136 0.18 11.00 -12.88
CA PRO A 136 -0.52 11.84 -11.91
C PRO A 136 -1.22 12.97 -12.67
N THR A 137 -2.53 13.12 -12.48
CA THR A 137 -3.32 14.22 -13.06
C THR A 137 -3.52 15.31 -12.02
N LEU A 138 -3.45 16.58 -12.46
CA LEU A 138 -3.87 17.75 -11.67
C LEU A 138 -5.40 17.74 -11.48
#